data_AF-A0A538FP68-F1
#
_entry.id   AF-A0A538FP68-F1
#
_cell.length_a   1.000
_cell.length_b   1.000
_cell.length_c   1.000
_cell.angle_alpha   90.00
_cell.angle_beta   90.00
_cell.angle_gamma   90.00
#
_symmetry.space_group_name_H-M   'P 1'
#
loop_
_entity.id
_entity.type
_entity.pdbx_description
1 polymer ?
#
loop_
_entity_poly.entity_id
_entity_poly.type
_entity_poly.pdbx_seq_one_letter_code
_entity_poly.pdbx_strand_id
1 'polypeptide(L)'
;MPPFSGDNGGGTYQGVSATSITVAVPYPQPSAAAQAILTAAGDNDNQDQRNQTLKDYVNLFEHHVQTYGRKVNLVFFESNVNPNDSQNPAAQNSEAQADAIHVAKEIKAFASLGDAADPYAFHDTLVANKVMCVACTTTLPAPWYQQRAPYIWGNGLPDETQDYSMRAEVICDEIRSPRPSATASTACCGPRPPTTPTSRGWSSSCSGSRTSAG
;
A
#
# COMPACT_ATOMS: atom_id res chain seq x y z
N MET A 1 24.64 10.05 7.28
CA MET A 1 25.30 8.84 7.83
C MET A 1 26.79 8.82 7.48
N PRO A 2 27.67 8.12 8.23
CA PRO A 2 29.03 7.82 7.79
C PRO A 2 29.03 7.04 6.47
N PRO A 3 30.01 7.22 5.57
CA PRO A 3 30.09 6.45 4.32
C PRO A 3 30.26 4.95 4.56
N PHE A 4 29.63 4.13 3.71
CA PHE A 4 29.82 2.67 3.75
C PHE A 4 31.26 2.30 3.40
N SER A 5 31.81 1.31 4.11
CA SER A 5 33.11 0.71 3.83
C SER A 5 32.99 -0.80 3.95
N GLY A 6 33.45 -1.52 2.92
CA GLY A 6 33.38 -2.99 2.83
C GLY A 6 32.84 -3.48 1.49
N ASP A 7 32.76 -4.79 1.32
CA ASP A 7 32.08 -5.42 0.19
C ASP A 7 30.57 -5.42 0.42
N ASN A 8 29.80 -5.00 -0.57
CA ASN A 8 28.34 -4.99 -0.53
C ASN A 8 27.71 -6.17 -1.30
N GLY A 9 28.52 -7.09 -1.82
CA GLY A 9 28.08 -8.30 -2.52
C GLY A 9 27.68 -8.08 -3.98
N GLY A 10 27.87 -6.89 -4.54
CA GLY A 10 27.61 -6.60 -5.95
C GLY A 10 26.13 -6.75 -6.34
N GLY A 11 25.87 -7.42 -7.46
CA GLY A 11 24.51 -7.69 -7.95
C GLY A 11 23.85 -8.84 -7.21
N THR A 12 23.09 -8.52 -6.16
CA THR A 12 22.42 -9.52 -5.30
C THR A 12 21.02 -9.88 -5.78
N TYR A 13 20.43 -9.05 -6.64
CA TYR A 13 19.08 -9.22 -7.19
C TYR A 13 18.93 -8.49 -8.52
N GLN A 14 17.85 -8.74 -9.25
CA GLN A 14 17.49 -7.92 -10.40
C GLN A 14 17.40 -6.44 -10.01
N GLY A 15 17.90 -5.55 -10.88
CA GLY A 15 17.89 -4.11 -10.64
C GLY A 15 18.87 -3.64 -9.57
N VAL A 16 19.66 -4.53 -8.97
CA VAL A 16 20.70 -4.19 -7.98
C VAL A 16 22.06 -4.42 -8.60
N SER A 17 22.94 -3.43 -8.52
CA SER A 17 24.35 -3.52 -8.87
C SER A 17 25.23 -3.21 -7.67
N ALA A 18 26.55 -3.19 -7.87
CA ALA A 18 27.48 -2.76 -6.82
C ALA A 18 27.29 -1.29 -6.41
N THR A 19 26.70 -0.45 -7.26
CA THR A 19 26.60 1.00 -7.03
C THR A 19 25.18 1.54 -7.15
N SER A 20 24.21 0.75 -7.62
CA SER A 20 22.87 1.24 -7.93
C SER A 20 21.76 0.27 -7.54
N ILE A 21 20.58 0.82 -7.22
CA ILE A 21 19.31 0.12 -7.06
C ILE A 21 18.31 0.79 -8.00
N THR A 22 17.91 0.12 -9.08
CA THR A 22 16.94 0.63 -10.05
C THR A 22 15.53 0.48 -9.51
N VAL A 23 14.80 1.59 -9.42
CA VAL A 23 13.39 1.63 -9.00
C VAL A 23 12.58 2.28 -10.11
N ALA A 24 11.56 1.58 -10.60
CA ALA A 24 10.66 2.13 -11.60
C ALA A 24 9.56 2.97 -10.94
N VAL A 25 9.15 4.05 -11.60
CA VAL A 25 8.09 4.95 -11.14
C VAL A 25 7.10 5.16 -12.29
N PRO A 26 6.03 4.36 -12.36
CA PRO A 26 4.94 4.63 -13.29
C PRO A 26 4.21 5.92 -12.91
N TYR A 27 3.77 6.69 -13.90
CA TYR A 27 2.82 7.79 -13.67
C TYR A 27 1.69 7.75 -14.70
N PRO A 28 0.45 8.07 -14.29
CA PRO A 28 -0.69 8.10 -15.20
C PRO A 28 -0.65 9.29 -16.15
N GLN A 29 -1.32 9.15 -17.29
CA GLN A 29 -1.65 10.28 -18.15
C GLN A 29 -2.96 10.93 -17.71
N PRO A 30 -2.94 12.17 -17.19
CA PRO A 30 -4.17 12.90 -16.94
C PRO A 30 -4.85 13.25 -18.26
N SER A 31 -6.16 13.05 -18.36
CA SER A 31 -6.93 13.56 -19.50
C SER A 31 -6.89 15.10 -19.50
N ALA A 32 -7.03 15.74 -20.67
CA ALA A 32 -7.07 17.20 -20.75
C ALA A 32 -8.17 17.81 -19.86
N ALA A 33 -9.30 17.11 -19.70
CA ALA A 33 -10.37 17.50 -18.80
C ALA A 33 -9.95 17.42 -17.32
N ALA A 34 -9.29 16.33 -16.90
CA ALA A 34 -8.75 16.19 -15.55
C ALA A 34 -7.69 17.26 -15.24
N GLN A 35 -6.78 17.51 -16.18
CA GLN A 35 -5.76 18.55 -16.03
C GLN A 35 -6.38 19.95 -15.89
N ALA A 36 -7.42 20.27 -16.65
CA ALA A 36 -8.11 21.55 -16.53
C ALA A 36 -8.77 21.74 -15.14
N ILE A 37 -9.34 20.67 -14.58
CA ILE A 37 -9.92 20.68 -13.22
C ILE A 37 -8.82 20.91 -12.17
N LEU A 38 -7.70 20.19 -12.28
CA LEU A 38 -6.55 20.33 -11.37
C LEU A 38 -5.98 21.76 -11.41
N THR A 39 -5.75 22.29 -12.62
CA THR A 39 -5.30 23.67 -12.83
C THR A 39 -6.28 24.69 -12.24
N ALA A 40 -7.60 24.49 -12.42
CA ALA A 40 -8.61 25.35 -11.81
C ALA A 40 -8.61 25.25 -10.27
N ALA A 41 -8.24 24.10 -9.70
CA ALA A 41 -8.05 23.90 -8.26
C ALA A 41 -6.70 24.44 -7.73
N GLY A 42 -5.87 25.01 -8.61
CA GLY A 42 -4.56 25.58 -8.27
C GLY A 42 -3.39 24.62 -8.40
N ASP A 43 -3.63 23.36 -8.79
CA ASP A 43 -2.59 22.38 -9.08
C ASP A 43 -2.03 22.62 -10.49
N ASN A 44 -0.88 23.27 -10.53
CA ASN A 44 -0.17 23.65 -11.76
C ASN A 44 1.17 22.93 -11.90
N ASP A 45 1.42 21.91 -11.07
CA ASP A 45 2.67 21.17 -11.14
C ASP A 45 2.71 20.35 -12.44
N ASN A 46 3.82 20.47 -13.16
CA ASN A 46 4.10 19.64 -14.32
C ASN A 46 4.77 18.32 -13.89
N GLN A 47 4.89 17.38 -14.83
CA GLN A 47 5.48 16.07 -14.55
C GLN A 47 6.94 16.16 -14.10
N ASP A 48 7.72 17.11 -14.61
CA ASP A 48 9.12 17.29 -14.23
C ASP A 48 9.25 17.76 -12.77
N GLN A 49 8.36 18.64 -12.30
CA GLN A 49 8.31 19.07 -10.90
C GLN A 49 7.94 17.91 -9.97
N ARG A 50 6.99 17.04 -10.38
CA ARG A 50 6.65 15.83 -9.64
C ARG A 50 7.82 14.84 -9.58
N ASN A 51 8.48 14.60 -10.71
CA ASN A 51 9.66 13.74 -10.80
C ASN A 51 10.81 14.29 -9.94
N GLN A 52 11.01 15.61 -9.94
CA GLN A 52 12.03 16.26 -9.12
C GLN A 52 11.72 16.11 -7.63
N THR A 53 10.47 16.28 -7.23
CA THR A 53 10.03 16.06 -5.84
C THR A 53 10.36 14.64 -5.36
N LEU A 54 10.08 13.62 -6.18
CA LEU A 54 10.44 12.24 -5.84
C LEU A 54 11.95 12.01 -5.74
N LYS A 55 12.75 12.63 -6.63
CA LYS A 55 14.21 12.59 -6.53
C LYS A 55 14.70 13.26 -5.23
N ASP A 56 14.10 14.37 -4.83
CA ASP A 56 14.46 15.08 -3.60
C ASP A 56 14.13 14.26 -2.34
N TYR A 57 12.98 13.58 -2.33
CA TYR A 57 12.66 12.63 -1.26
C TYR A 57 13.64 11.44 -1.19
N VAL A 58 14.04 10.89 -2.34
CA VAL A 58 15.06 9.83 -2.39
C VAL A 58 16.42 10.35 -1.91
N ASN A 59 16.81 11.55 -2.32
CA ASN A 59 18.05 12.18 -1.83
C ASN A 59 18.01 12.34 -0.30
N LEU A 60 16.90 12.83 0.25
CA LEU A 60 16.70 12.92 1.70
C LEU A 60 16.81 11.55 2.36
N PHE A 61 16.15 10.54 1.82
CA PHE A 61 16.24 9.16 2.32
C PHE A 61 17.69 8.66 2.35
N GLU A 62 18.43 8.83 1.26
CA GLU A 62 19.84 8.41 1.18
C GLU A 62 20.78 9.18 2.12
N HIS A 63 20.42 10.40 2.51
CA HIS A 63 21.16 11.15 3.53
C HIS A 63 21.02 10.52 4.93
N HIS A 64 19.88 9.88 5.19
CA HIS A 64 19.51 9.31 6.49
C HIS A 64 19.65 7.79 6.58
N VAL A 65 19.62 7.07 5.46
CA VAL A 65 19.63 5.61 5.39
C VAL A 65 20.77 5.12 4.49
N GLN A 66 21.51 4.12 4.96
CA GLN A 66 22.60 3.53 4.19
C GLN A 66 22.17 2.31 3.41
N THR A 67 22.27 2.44 2.10
CA THR A 67 22.04 1.41 1.06
C THR A 67 23.33 0.64 0.73
N TYR A 68 24.24 0.50 1.71
CA TYR A 68 25.53 -0.18 1.56
C TYR A 68 26.36 0.32 0.36
N GLY A 69 26.43 1.64 0.19
CA GLY A 69 27.17 2.30 -0.89
C GLY A 69 26.43 2.38 -2.24
N ARG A 70 25.18 1.91 -2.33
CA ARG A 70 24.38 2.01 -3.55
C ARG A 70 23.61 3.33 -3.63
N LYS A 71 23.27 3.77 -4.84
CA LYS A 71 22.37 4.89 -5.09
C LYS A 71 21.06 4.41 -5.71
N VAL A 72 19.94 4.96 -5.30
CA VAL A 72 18.64 4.68 -5.88
C VAL A 72 18.55 5.40 -7.22
N ASN A 73 18.38 4.64 -8.29
CA ASN A 73 18.17 5.15 -9.63
C ASN A 73 16.68 5.07 -9.97
N LEU A 74 16.00 6.22 -9.91
CA LEU A 74 14.59 6.34 -10.28
C LEU A 74 14.43 6.38 -11.80
N VAL A 75 13.69 5.41 -12.35
CA VAL A 75 13.31 5.35 -13.76
C VAL A 75 11.83 5.67 -13.89
N PHE A 76 11.53 6.90 -14.27
CA PHE A 76 10.18 7.37 -14.50
C PHE A 76 9.70 6.93 -15.88
N PHE A 77 8.47 6.41 -15.96
CA PHE A 77 7.86 6.09 -17.24
C PHE A 77 6.36 6.35 -17.21
N GLU A 78 5.84 6.67 -18.37
CA GLU A 78 4.42 6.91 -18.59
C GLU A 78 3.68 5.59 -18.70
N SER A 79 2.62 5.43 -17.90
CA SER A 79 1.78 4.24 -17.95
C SER A 79 0.83 4.28 -19.13
N ASN A 80 0.62 3.11 -19.75
CA ASN A 80 -0.36 2.93 -20.81
C ASN A 80 -1.79 2.86 -20.27
N VAL A 81 -1.96 2.64 -18.96
CA VAL A 81 -3.27 2.51 -18.34
C VAL A 81 -3.99 3.85 -18.39
N ASN A 82 -5.17 3.88 -18.99
CA ASN A 82 -6.07 5.02 -18.89
C ASN A 82 -6.95 4.88 -17.63
N PRO A 83 -6.69 5.63 -16.54
CA PRO A 83 -7.49 5.51 -15.31
C PRO A 83 -8.95 5.98 -15.49
N ASN A 84 -9.25 6.71 -16.56
CA ASN A 84 -10.59 7.23 -16.84
C ASN A 84 -11.44 6.30 -17.74
N ASP A 85 -10.88 5.20 -18.24
CA ASP A 85 -11.62 4.23 -19.07
C ASP A 85 -12.20 3.08 -18.23
N SER A 86 -13.02 3.42 -17.23
CA SER A 86 -13.70 2.43 -16.38
C SER A 86 -14.66 1.53 -17.16
N GLN A 87 -14.96 1.87 -18.41
CA GLN A 87 -15.87 1.15 -19.29
C GLN A 87 -15.20 -0.02 -20.00
N ASN A 88 -13.86 -0.12 -19.95
CA ASN A 88 -13.11 -1.23 -20.52
C ASN A 88 -12.07 -1.84 -19.54
N PRO A 89 -12.52 -2.55 -18.49
CA PRO A 89 -11.62 -3.16 -17.51
C PRO A 89 -10.65 -4.19 -18.13
N ALA A 90 -11.04 -4.83 -19.24
CA ALA A 90 -10.19 -5.79 -19.93
C ALA A 90 -8.98 -5.12 -20.59
N ALA A 91 -9.17 -3.96 -21.23
CA ALA A 91 -8.07 -3.18 -21.79
C ALA A 91 -7.15 -2.65 -20.69
N GLN A 92 -7.72 -2.07 -19.63
CA GLN A 92 -6.94 -1.58 -18.48
C GLN A 92 -6.07 -2.68 -17.86
N ASN A 93 -6.60 -3.89 -17.70
CA ASN A 93 -5.84 -5.03 -17.20
C ASN A 93 -4.70 -5.44 -18.16
N SER A 94 -4.94 -5.41 -19.48
CA SER A 94 -3.90 -5.74 -20.46
C SER A 94 -2.80 -4.68 -20.52
N GLU A 95 -3.15 -3.40 -20.44
CA GLU A 95 -2.22 -2.28 -20.38
C GLU A 95 -1.37 -2.34 -19.10
N ALA A 96 -2.02 -2.60 -17.97
CA ALA A 96 -1.37 -2.80 -16.67
C ALA A 96 -0.39 -3.99 -16.69
N GLN A 97 -0.76 -5.10 -17.31
CA GLN A 97 0.14 -6.23 -17.49
C GLN A 97 1.36 -5.87 -18.34
N ALA A 98 1.14 -5.12 -19.43
CA ALA A 98 2.23 -4.66 -20.29
C ALA A 98 3.20 -3.74 -19.53
N ASP A 99 2.68 -2.79 -18.76
CA ASP A 99 3.50 -1.89 -17.93
C ASP A 99 4.29 -2.66 -16.87
N ALA A 100 3.68 -3.65 -16.20
CA ALA A 100 4.39 -4.50 -15.26
C ALA A 100 5.48 -5.35 -15.93
N ILE A 101 5.24 -5.83 -17.16
CA ILE A 101 6.25 -6.53 -17.98
C ILE A 101 7.38 -5.59 -18.36
N HIS A 102 7.09 -4.34 -18.72
CA HIS A 102 8.10 -3.32 -19.03
C HIS A 102 9.01 -3.07 -17.81
N VAL A 103 8.42 -2.89 -16.61
CA VAL A 103 9.16 -2.76 -15.34
C VAL A 103 10.06 -3.97 -15.09
N ALA A 104 9.51 -5.18 -15.24
CA ALA A 104 10.20 -6.42 -14.89
C ALA A 104 11.27 -6.83 -15.90
N LYS A 105 11.03 -6.67 -17.21
CA LYS A 105 11.87 -7.27 -18.26
C LYS A 105 12.71 -6.25 -19.03
N GLU A 106 12.22 -5.03 -19.20
CA GLU A 106 12.89 -3.99 -19.98
C GLU A 106 13.70 -3.07 -19.07
N ILE A 107 13.05 -2.45 -18.09
CA ILE A 107 13.71 -1.64 -17.05
C ILE A 107 14.56 -2.55 -16.14
N LYS A 108 14.09 -3.79 -15.91
CA LYS A 108 14.69 -4.75 -14.97
C LYS A 108 14.86 -4.13 -13.58
N ALA A 109 13.79 -3.48 -13.12
CA ALA A 109 13.80 -2.82 -11.82
C ALA A 109 13.90 -3.84 -10.67
N PHE A 110 14.47 -3.38 -9.55
CA PHE A 110 14.40 -4.07 -8.27
C PHE A 110 12.99 -3.95 -7.67
N ALA A 111 12.40 -2.74 -7.77
CA ALA A 111 11.07 -2.45 -7.30
C ALA A 111 10.34 -1.44 -8.19
N SER A 112 9.01 -1.47 -8.16
CA SER A 112 8.15 -0.36 -8.57
C SER A 112 7.79 0.48 -7.34
N LEU A 113 7.89 1.80 -7.46
CA LEU A 113 7.37 2.74 -6.48
C LEU A 113 6.04 3.28 -6.97
N GLY A 114 4.97 2.79 -6.36
CA GLY A 114 3.60 3.06 -6.79
C GLY A 114 3.18 2.27 -8.03
N ASP A 115 1.95 2.55 -8.44
CA ASP A 115 1.39 2.21 -9.72
C ASP A 115 0.72 3.45 -10.33
N ALA A 116 0.16 3.31 -11.53
CA ALA A 116 -0.52 4.41 -12.21
C ALA A 116 -2.02 4.48 -11.95
N ALA A 117 -2.67 3.39 -11.56
CA ALA A 117 -4.13 3.29 -11.55
C ALA A 117 -4.73 2.19 -10.64
N ASP A 118 -3.92 1.53 -9.80
CA ASP A 118 -4.33 0.42 -8.90
C ASP A 118 -4.97 -0.85 -9.55
N PRO A 119 -4.70 -1.25 -10.81
CA PRO A 119 -5.24 -2.49 -11.36
C PRO A 119 -4.50 -3.71 -10.79
N TYR A 120 -5.25 -4.70 -10.26
CA TYR A 120 -4.67 -5.94 -9.72
C TYR A 120 -3.78 -6.69 -10.72
N ALA A 121 -4.05 -6.56 -12.01
CA ALA A 121 -3.26 -7.19 -13.05
C ALA A 121 -1.81 -6.68 -13.09
N PHE A 122 -1.55 -5.41 -12.70
CA PHE A 122 -0.21 -4.86 -12.54
C PHE A 122 0.51 -5.58 -11.39
N HIS A 123 -0.11 -5.63 -10.21
CA HIS A 123 0.50 -6.23 -9.01
C HIS A 123 0.74 -7.73 -9.18
N ASP A 124 -0.23 -8.47 -9.69
CA ASP A 124 -0.11 -9.92 -9.91
C ASP A 124 1.02 -10.24 -10.90
N THR A 125 1.21 -9.39 -11.91
CA THR A 125 2.30 -9.53 -12.88
C THR A 125 3.65 -9.20 -12.26
N LEU A 126 3.76 -8.17 -11.42
CA LEU A 126 4.99 -7.88 -10.69
C LEU A 126 5.35 -9.02 -9.72
N VAL A 127 4.38 -9.55 -8.98
CA VAL A 127 4.55 -10.72 -8.09
C VAL A 127 5.06 -11.93 -8.88
N ALA A 128 4.44 -12.22 -10.04
CA ALA A 128 4.86 -13.33 -10.90
C ALA A 128 6.30 -13.17 -11.43
N ASN A 129 6.74 -11.94 -11.65
CA ASN A 129 8.12 -11.61 -12.05
C ASN A 129 9.05 -11.32 -10.86
N LYS A 130 8.57 -11.50 -9.62
CA LYS A 130 9.31 -11.28 -8.37
C LYS A 130 9.84 -9.85 -8.20
N VAL A 131 9.16 -8.87 -8.78
CA VAL A 131 9.47 -7.45 -8.58
C VAL A 131 8.66 -6.93 -7.40
N MET A 132 9.32 -6.27 -6.46
CA MET A 132 8.64 -5.68 -5.31
C MET A 132 7.86 -4.43 -5.75
N CYS A 133 6.66 -4.24 -5.22
CA CYS A 133 5.84 -3.06 -5.41
C CYS A 133 5.67 -2.36 -4.07
N VAL A 134 6.25 -1.17 -3.92
CA VAL A 134 6.20 -0.36 -2.70
C VAL A 134 5.26 0.82 -2.92
N ALA A 135 4.39 1.10 -1.96
CA ALA A 135 3.37 2.14 -2.06
C ALA A 135 2.42 1.96 -3.26
N CYS A 136 2.17 0.73 -3.68
CA CYS A 136 1.38 0.41 -4.87
C CYS A 136 -0.11 0.20 -4.60
N THR A 137 -0.55 0.32 -3.37
CA THR A 137 -1.98 0.16 -3.05
C THR A 137 -2.29 1.10 -1.91
N THR A 138 -3.51 1.60 -1.89
CA THR A 138 -3.96 2.52 -0.85
C THR A 138 -4.40 1.75 0.39
N THR A 139 -5.35 0.85 0.22
CA THR A 139 -5.93 0.04 1.30
C THR A 139 -6.61 -1.16 0.64
N LEU A 140 -6.13 -2.38 0.90
CA LEU A 140 -6.76 -3.64 0.49
C LEU A 140 -6.87 -4.58 1.70
N PRO A 141 -7.66 -5.67 1.66
CA PRO A 141 -7.77 -6.59 2.79
C PRO A 141 -6.43 -7.26 3.13
N ALA A 142 -6.13 -7.44 4.43
CA ALA A 142 -4.96 -8.20 4.89
C ALA A 142 -4.71 -9.54 4.15
N PRO A 143 -5.72 -10.41 3.91
CA PRO A 143 -5.49 -11.66 3.17
C PRO A 143 -4.96 -11.44 1.74
N TRP A 144 -5.34 -10.34 1.09
CA TRP A 144 -4.89 -10.02 -0.27
C TRP A 144 -3.38 -9.73 -0.30
N TYR A 145 -2.87 -9.01 0.69
CA TYR A 145 -1.43 -8.76 0.86
C TYR A 145 -0.68 -10.03 1.25
N GLN A 146 -1.23 -10.82 2.18
CA GLN A 146 -0.58 -12.06 2.65
C GLN A 146 -0.39 -13.08 1.52
N GLN A 147 -1.33 -13.17 0.59
CA GLN A 147 -1.21 -14.03 -0.60
C GLN A 147 -0.13 -13.57 -1.59
N ARG A 148 0.25 -12.29 -1.56
CA ARG A 148 1.24 -11.67 -2.45
C ARG A 148 2.55 -11.34 -1.75
N ALA A 149 2.68 -11.70 -0.48
CA ALA A 149 3.90 -11.51 0.28
C ALA A 149 5.06 -12.30 -0.37
N PRO A 150 6.29 -11.75 -0.36
CA PRO A 150 6.73 -10.49 0.25
C PRO A 150 6.73 -9.29 -0.73
N TYR A 151 6.04 -9.37 -1.86
CA TYR A 151 6.27 -8.45 -2.98
C TYR A 151 5.42 -7.19 -2.95
N ILE A 152 4.19 -7.20 -2.43
CA ILE A 152 3.31 -6.04 -2.46
C ILE A 152 3.22 -5.36 -1.10
N TRP A 153 3.46 -4.05 -1.09
CA TRP A 153 3.38 -3.18 0.08
C TRP A 153 2.51 -1.97 -0.23
N GLY A 154 1.54 -1.70 0.65
CA GLY A 154 0.71 -0.49 0.58
C GLY A 154 1.49 0.79 0.87
N ASN A 155 0.82 1.92 0.73
CA ASN A 155 1.38 3.26 0.94
C ASN A 155 1.61 3.64 2.42
N GLY A 156 1.42 2.70 3.34
CA GLY A 156 1.59 2.90 4.79
C GLY A 156 0.27 3.17 5.54
N LEU A 157 -0.85 3.27 4.82
CA LEU A 157 -2.16 3.21 5.46
C LEU A 157 -2.47 1.80 5.98
N PRO A 158 -3.33 1.68 7.01
CA PRO A 158 -3.84 0.39 7.47
C PRO A 158 -4.48 -0.41 6.33
N ASP A 159 -4.41 -1.75 6.41
CA ASP A 159 -5.19 -2.60 5.51
C ASP A 159 -6.69 -2.45 5.81
N GLU A 160 -7.55 -2.83 4.86
CA GLU A 160 -9.00 -2.62 4.99
C GLU A 160 -9.57 -3.28 6.25
N THR A 161 -9.03 -4.43 6.64
CA THR A 161 -9.49 -5.17 7.83
C THR A 161 -9.20 -4.38 9.10
N GLN A 162 -8.02 -3.78 9.18
CA GLN A 162 -7.64 -2.91 10.29
C GLN A 162 -8.46 -1.61 10.26
N ASP A 163 -8.63 -0.99 9.10
CA ASP A 163 -9.41 0.24 8.93
C ASP A 163 -10.87 0.06 9.37
N TYR A 164 -11.55 -1.02 8.94
CA TYR A 164 -12.90 -1.33 9.42
C TYR A 164 -12.95 -1.58 10.93
N SER A 165 -11.92 -2.20 11.51
CA SER A 165 -11.85 -2.41 12.96
C SER A 165 -11.73 -1.09 13.73
N MET A 166 -10.88 -0.17 13.25
CA MET A 166 -10.73 1.16 13.86
C MET A 166 -12.03 1.98 13.75
N ARG A 167 -12.68 1.96 12.57
CA ARG A 167 -13.95 2.66 12.36
C ARG A 167 -15.07 2.08 13.22
N ALA A 168 -15.15 0.75 13.34
CA ALA A 168 -16.13 0.09 14.19
C ALA A 168 -15.97 0.48 15.67
N GLU A 169 -14.72 0.58 16.16
CA GLU A 169 -14.45 1.03 17.54
C GLU A 169 -14.95 2.46 17.77
N VAL A 170 -14.62 3.40 16.87
CA VAL A 170 -15.09 4.80 16.99
C VAL A 170 -16.61 4.87 16.98
N ILE A 171 -17.28 4.15 16.08
CA ILE A 171 -18.74 4.09 16.02
C ILE A 171 -19.32 3.54 17.33
N CYS A 172 -18.69 2.49 17.88
CA CYS A 172 -19.11 1.91 19.14
C CYS A 172 -18.94 2.87 20.32
N ASP A 173 -17.84 3.64 20.38
CA ASP A 173 -17.61 4.65 21.42
C ASP A 173 -18.62 5.80 21.33
N GLU A 174 -18.92 6.30 20.13
CA GLU A 174 -19.89 7.38 19.92
C GLU A 174 -21.32 6.95 20.28
N ILE A 175 -21.70 5.71 19.94
CA ILE A 175 -23.01 5.15 20.33
C ILE A 175 -23.08 4.91 21.86
N ARG A 176 -21.93 4.72 22.53
CA ARG A 176 -21.84 4.41 23.96
C ARG A 176 -21.91 5.63 24.89
N SER A 177 -22.36 6.79 24.40
CA SER A 177 -22.66 7.97 25.26
C SER A 177 -23.52 7.58 26.48
N PRO A 178 -23.32 8.19 27.67
CA PRO A 178 -23.71 7.59 28.94
C PRO A 178 -25.22 7.67 29.14
N ARG A 179 -25.94 6.59 28.85
CA ARG A 179 -27.28 6.39 29.39
C ARG A 179 -27.39 5.04 30.10
N PRO A 180 -27.96 5.02 31.31
CA PRO A 180 -28.14 3.80 32.07
C PRO A 180 -29.15 2.92 31.34
N SER A 181 -29.12 1.61 31.64
CA SER A 181 -30.03 0.55 31.18
C SER A 181 -29.69 -0.18 29.86
N ALA A 182 -28.78 -1.15 30.01
CA ALA A 182 -29.05 -2.58 29.86
C ALA A 182 -29.38 -3.23 28.49
N THR A 183 -29.36 -2.56 27.34
CA THR A 183 -29.73 -3.26 26.07
C THR A 183 -28.81 -3.11 24.87
N ALA A 184 -27.70 -2.37 24.94
CA ALA A 184 -26.82 -2.13 23.77
C ALA A 184 -25.50 -2.94 23.75
N SER A 185 -25.34 -3.98 24.58
CA SER A 185 -24.00 -4.55 24.85
C SER A 185 -23.53 -5.67 23.92
N THR A 186 -24.33 -6.19 22.98
CA THR A 186 -23.94 -7.40 22.24
C THR A 186 -23.28 -7.11 20.88
N ALA A 187 -23.54 -5.96 20.26
CA ALA A 187 -23.05 -5.66 18.91
C ALA A 187 -21.63 -5.10 18.86
N CYS A 188 -21.15 -4.46 19.93
CA CYS A 188 -19.83 -3.81 19.99
C CYS A 188 -18.73 -4.69 20.61
N CYS A 189 -19.06 -5.91 21.04
CA CYS A 189 -18.07 -6.85 21.57
C CYS A 189 -17.57 -7.77 20.45
N GLY A 190 -16.60 -7.28 19.66
CA GLY A 190 -15.81 -8.15 18.79
C GLY A 190 -14.98 -9.17 19.61
N PRO A 191 -14.63 -10.33 19.04
CA PRO A 191 -13.86 -11.33 19.77
C PRO A 191 -12.45 -10.80 20.10
N ARG A 192 -12.14 -10.71 21.39
CA ARG A 192 -10.78 -10.43 21.88
C ARG A 192 -9.81 -11.51 21.37
N PRO A 193 -8.64 -11.16 20.80
CA PRO A 193 -7.66 -12.16 20.39
C PRO A 193 -7.08 -12.89 21.62
N PRO A 194 -6.84 -14.20 21.54
CA PRO A 194 -6.41 -15.00 22.68
C PRO A 194 -4.92 -14.76 22.97
N THR A 195 -4.61 -14.09 24.08
CA THR A 195 -3.26 -14.03 24.63
C THR A 195 -2.96 -15.30 25.45
N THR A 196 -2.66 -16.40 24.74
CA THR A 196 -1.83 -17.56 25.18
C THR A 196 -2.26 -18.34 26.46
N PRO A 197 -1.73 -19.56 26.73
CA PRO A 197 -2.59 -20.74 26.81
C PRO A 197 -2.56 -21.37 28.20
N THR A 198 -3.68 -21.38 28.93
CA THR A 198 -3.85 -22.35 30.02
C THR A 198 -5.31 -22.75 30.21
N SER A 199 -5.54 -24.05 29.95
CA SER A 199 -6.53 -24.93 30.55
C SER A 199 -7.97 -24.44 30.79
N ARG A 200 -8.87 -25.07 30.02
CA ARG A 200 -10.24 -25.49 30.37
C ARG A 200 -11.17 -24.43 30.95
N GLY A 201 -12.14 -24.03 30.14
CA GLY A 201 -13.41 -23.51 30.61
C GLY A 201 -13.96 -22.41 29.71
N TRP A 202 -14.76 -22.78 28.70
CA TRP A 202 -15.72 -21.84 28.14
C TRP A 202 -16.66 -21.41 29.28
N SER A 203 -16.49 -20.19 29.76
CA SER A 203 -17.55 -19.50 30.51
C SER A 203 -17.87 -18.22 29.76
N SER A 204 -18.91 -18.31 28.94
CA SER A 204 -19.70 -17.16 28.52
C SER A 204 -20.32 -16.54 29.77
N SER A 205 -19.85 -15.37 30.19
CA SER A 205 -20.50 -14.61 31.26
C SER A 205 -20.74 -13.17 30.81
N CYS A 206 -21.73 -13.01 29.92
CA CYS A 206 -22.61 -11.85 30.00
C CYS A 206 -23.64 -12.15 31.09
N SER A 207 -23.32 -11.85 32.35
CA SER A 207 -24.26 -12.07 33.47
C SER A 207 -25.31 -10.96 33.48
N GLY A 208 -26.38 -11.16 32.72
CA GLY A 208 -27.66 -10.47 32.95
C GLY A 208 -28.34 -11.07 34.18
N SER A 209 -28.24 -10.42 35.33
CA SER A 209 -28.98 -10.80 36.53
C SER A 209 -30.47 -10.49 36.32
N ARG A 210 -31.23 -11.56 36.09
CA ARG A 210 -32.68 -11.60 36.07
C ARG A 210 -33.16 -11.62 37.53
N THR A 211 -33.89 -10.60 37.98
CA THR A 211 -34.65 -10.68 39.24
C THR A 211 -36.07 -10.19 38.99
N SER A 212 -36.98 -11.17 38.95
CA SER A 212 -38.42 -11.01 39.16
C SER A 212 -38.71 -10.82 40.64
N ALA A 213 -39.61 -9.90 41.00
CA ALA A 213 -40.64 -10.07 42.04
C ALA A 213 -41.34 -8.73 42.32
N GLY A 214 -42.68 -8.78 42.48
CA GLY A 214 -43.49 -7.76 43.16
C GLY A 214 -44.50 -7.07 42.27
#